data_AF-A0A2V2FIP9-F1
#
_entry.id   AF-A0A2V2FIP9-F1
#
_cell.length_a   1.000
_cell.length_b   1.000
_cell.length_c   1.000
_cell.angle_alpha   90.00
_cell.angle_beta   90.00
_cell.angle_gamma   90.00
#
_symmetry.space_group_name_H-M   'P 1'
#
loop_
_entity.id
_entity.type
_entity.pdbx_description
1 polymer ?
#
loop_
_entity_poly.entity_id
_entity_poly.type
_entity_poly.pdbx_seq_one_letter_code
_entity_poly.pdbx_strand_id
1 'polypeptide(L)'
;MEINKSIQNAMNDYQKITGLRSYMVLNKEDLNSPSEKNYFCKCLKISTKAVKLCEECAAEAIDIILKTKKEYIYSCHAGIIKVAIPVVVNGEIVSIVIVEGILNSKQLESSDQWAQYLSNEYDVSASIMKKTFETVTVMNERELNASIKLLHDLIDYHISKEVWVNGQPA
;
A
#
# COMPACT_ATOMS: atom_id res chain seq x y z
N MET A 1 18.52 -3.09 11.59
CA MET A 1 19.13 -3.41 10.29
C MET A 1 18.67 -4.78 9.79
N GLU A 2 18.64 -5.81 10.65
CA GLU A 2 18.11 -7.14 10.33
C GLU A 2 16.58 -7.18 10.14
N ILE A 3 15.78 -6.65 11.10
CA ILE A 3 14.29 -6.62 10.99
C ILE A 3 13.79 -6.00 9.67
N ASN A 4 14.41 -4.90 9.21
CA ASN A 4 14.04 -4.26 7.95
C ASN A 4 14.25 -5.18 6.74
N LYS A 5 15.31 -6.00 6.77
CA LYS A 5 15.60 -7.00 5.73
C LYS A 5 14.55 -8.13 5.75
N SER A 6 14.14 -8.57 6.94
CA SER A 6 13.03 -9.52 7.09
C SER A 6 11.70 -9.00 6.54
N ILE A 7 11.34 -7.75 6.86
CA ILE A 7 10.13 -7.12 6.31
C ILE A 7 10.24 -7.01 4.78
N GLN A 8 11.40 -6.63 4.26
CA GLN A 8 11.63 -6.56 2.81
C GLN A 8 11.51 -7.93 2.13
N ASN A 9 11.98 -9.01 2.76
CA ASN A 9 11.82 -10.36 2.24
C ASN A 9 10.36 -10.78 2.21
N ALA A 10 9.60 -10.51 3.28
CA ALA A 10 8.16 -10.74 3.33
C ALA A 10 7.43 -10.00 2.20
N MET A 11 7.75 -8.73 1.99
CA MET A 11 7.20 -7.91 0.91
C MET A 11 7.55 -8.45 -0.49
N ASN A 12 8.79 -8.93 -0.68
CA ASN A 12 9.23 -9.51 -1.95
C ASN A 12 8.46 -10.80 -2.27
N ASP A 13 8.27 -11.68 -1.28
CA ASP A 13 7.52 -12.92 -1.47
C ASP A 13 6.02 -12.63 -1.67
N TYR A 14 5.47 -11.69 -0.90
CA TYR A 14 4.11 -11.21 -1.09
C TYR A 14 3.87 -10.68 -2.50
N GLN A 15 4.80 -9.87 -3.04
CA GLN A 15 4.71 -9.36 -4.40
C GLN A 15 4.77 -10.48 -5.44
N LYS A 16 5.63 -11.50 -5.26
CA LYS A 16 5.71 -12.64 -6.19
C LYS A 16 4.39 -13.44 -6.22
N ILE A 17 3.72 -13.58 -5.07
CA ILE A 17 2.49 -14.37 -4.94
C ILE A 17 1.28 -13.59 -5.46
N THR A 18 1.18 -12.30 -5.11
CA THR A 18 -0.04 -11.51 -5.35
C THR A 18 0.06 -10.54 -6.52
N GLY A 19 1.28 -10.25 -6.99
CA GLY A 19 1.57 -9.15 -7.92
C GLY A 19 1.46 -7.75 -7.29
N LEU A 20 1.02 -7.65 -6.03
CA LEU A 20 0.81 -6.37 -5.36
C LEU A 20 2.12 -5.75 -4.93
N ARG A 21 2.18 -4.42 -5.07
CA ARG A 21 3.35 -3.64 -4.68
C ARG A 21 3.20 -3.17 -3.25
N SER A 22 4.33 -3.09 -2.56
CA SER A 22 4.39 -2.56 -1.22
C SER A 22 5.67 -1.74 -0.97
N TYR A 23 5.63 -0.94 0.09
CA TYR A 23 6.78 -0.18 0.57
C TYR A 23 6.75 -0.02 2.09
N MET A 24 7.92 0.18 2.67
CA MET A 24 8.09 0.42 4.11
C MET A 24 8.14 1.91 4.40
N VAL A 25 7.62 2.28 5.56
CA VAL A 25 7.76 3.60 6.16
C VAL A 25 8.38 3.41 7.55
N LEU A 26 9.61 3.88 7.76
CA LEU A 26 10.33 3.70 9.04
C LEU A 26 10.15 4.91 9.97
N ASN A 27 9.92 6.09 9.41
CA ASN A 27 9.67 7.31 10.16
C ASN A 27 8.70 8.22 9.39
N LYS A 28 8.17 9.26 10.04
CA LYS A 28 7.28 10.24 9.39
C LYS A 28 7.98 11.03 8.27
N GLU A 29 9.31 11.08 8.26
CA GLU A 29 10.10 11.80 7.25
C GLU A 29 10.32 10.94 5.98
N ASP A 30 10.21 9.61 6.07
CA ASP A 30 10.17 8.66 4.95
C ASP A 30 8.89 8.79 4.11
N LEU A 31 7.95 9.63 4.55
CA LEU A 31 6.87 10.15 3.70
C LEU A 31 7.42 10.92 2.50
N ASN A 32 8.64 11.46 2.62
CA ASN A 32 9.32 12.21 1.57
C ASN A 32 9.95 11.27 0.54
N SER A 33 9.11 10.63 -0.24
CA SER A 33 9.26 10.76 -1.68
C SER A 33 7.98 10.28 -2.34
N PRO A 34 7.45 11.00 -3.33
CA PRO A 34 6.58 10.42 -4.34
C PRO A 34 7.36 9.41 -5.20
N SER A 35 8.20 8.55 -4.60
CA SER A 35 8.99 7.54 -5.28
C SER A 35 8.01 6.63 -5.99
N GLU A 36 7.90 6.92 -7.27
CA GLU A 36 6.85 6.42 -8.13
C GLU A 36 6.94 4.91 -8.20
N LYS A 37 5.92 4.19 -7.73
CA LYS A 37 5.88 2.76 -7.94
C LYS A 37 4.98 2.43 -9.11
N ASN A 38 3.66 2.50 -8.99
CA ASN A 38 2.75 2.04 -10.06
C ASN A 38 2.47 3.07 -11.18
N TYR A 39 2.17 2.56 -12.39
CA TYR A 39 1.95 3.36 -13.61
C TYR A 39 0.74 4.30 -13.49
N PHE A 40 -0.32 3.86 -12.83
CA PHE A 40 -1.50 4.68 -12.53
C PHE A 40 -1.13 5.98 -11.79
N CYS A 41 -0.40 5.86 -10.67
CA CYS A 41 0.00 7.00 -9.88
C CYS A 41 0.95 7.93 -10.64
N LYS A 42 1.84 7.40 -11.50
CA LYS A 42 2.73 8.21 -12.35
C LYS A 42 1.95 9.11 -13.30
N CYS A 43 0.91 8.58 -13.95
CA CYS A 43 0.06 9.36 -14.85
C CYS A 43 -0.73 10.46 -14.11
N LEU A 44 -1.07 10.23 -12.84
CA LEU A 44 -1.84 11.19 -12.04
C LEU A 44 -0.97 12.30 -11.42
N LYS A 45 0.24 11.96 -10.97
CA LYS A 45 1.15 12.85 -10.24
C LYS A 45 1.82 13.94 -11.10
N ILE A 46 1.46 14.05 -12.38
CA ILE A 46 1.74 15.26 -13.17
C ILE A 46 0.97 16.48 -12.62
N SER A 47 -0.13 16.23 -11.90
CA SER A 47 -0.92 17.25 -11.22
C SER A 47 -0.35 17.54 -9.83
N THR A 48 0.02 18.79 -9.57
CA THR A 48 0.49 19.24 -8.24
C THR A 48 -0.59 19.05 -7.16
N LYS A 49 -1.86 19.21 -7.54
CA LYS A 49 -3.01 18.91 -6.67
C LYS A 49 -3.04 17.43 -6.29
N ALA A 50 -2.80 16.51 -7.25
CA ALA A 50 -2.74 15.08 -6.95
C ALA A 50 -1.56 14.72 -6.04
N VAL A 51 -0.40 15.36 -6.22
CA VAL A 51 0.77 15.16 -5.33
C VAL A 51 0.43 15.57 -3.90
N LYS A 52 -0.17 16.74 -3.70
CA LYS A 52 -0.60 17.21 -2.37
C LYS A 52 -1.58 16.26 -1.70
N LEU A 53 -2.62 15.81 -2.42
CA LEU A 53 -3.59 14.86 -1.87
C LEU A 53 -2.99 13.47 -1.60
N CYS A 54 -2.01 13.03 -2.39
CA CYS A 54 -1.26 11.79 -2.11
C CYS A 54 -0.54 11.88 -0.76
N GLU A 55 0.11 13.01 -0.47
CA GLU A 55 0.81 13.27 0.79
C GLU A 55 -0.18 13.33 1.96
N GLU A 56 -1.31 14.02 1.79
CA GLU A 56 -2.37 14.10 2.81
C GLU A 56 -2.95 12.73 3.15
N CYS A 57 -3.30 11.91 2.14
CA CYS A 57 -3.79 10.55 2.36
C CYS A 57 -2.74 9.68 3.09
N ALA A 58 -1.45 9.81 2.75
CA ALA A 58 -0.40 9.03 3.39
C ALA A 58 -0.20 9.45 4.85
N ALA A 59 -0.20 10.77 5.13
CA ALA A 59 -0.09 11.30 6.48
C ALA A 59 -1.27 10.85 7.37
N GLU A 60 -2.50 10.93 6.84
CA GLU A 60 -3.70 10.48 7.56
C GLU A 60 -3.63 8.98 7.91
N ALA A 61 -3.27 8.14 6.93
CA ALA A 61 -3.15 6.70 7.14
C ALA A 61 -2.12 6.36 8.24
N ILE A 62 -0.96 7.04 8.23
CA ILE A 62 0.05 6.86 9.27
C ILE A 62 -0.47 7.30 10.63
N ASP A 63 -1.12 8.46 10.73
CA ASP A 63 -1.66 8.94 12.00
C ASP A 63 -2.71 7.99 12.58
N ILE A 64 -3.56 7.38 11.74
CA ILE A 64 -4.52 6.35 12.16
C ILE A 64 -3.79 5.10 12.67
N ILE A 65 -2.79 4.63 11.93
CA ILE A 65 -1.99 3.44 12.30
C ILE A 65 -1.26 3.65 13.63
N LEU A 66 -0.61 4.80 13.82
CA LEU A 66 0.12 5.12 15.05
C LEU A 66 -0.81 5.20 16.26
N LYS A 67 -2.06 5.67 16.08
CA LYS A 67 -3.07 5.75 17.16
C LYS A 67 -3.68 4.40 17.49
N THR A 68 -3.95 3.57 16.48
CA THR A 68 -4.77 2.35 16.65
C THR A 68 -3.94 1.08 16.80
N LYS A 69 -2.70 1.08 16.28
CA LYS A 69 -1.85 -0.11 16.12
C LYS A 69 -2.54 -1.26 15.36
N LYS A 70 -3.52 -0.94 14.50
CA LYS A 70 -4.28 -1.90 13.68
C LYS A 70 -4.14 -1.56 12.22
N GLU A 71 -4.21 -2.58 11.36
CA GLU A 71 -4.25 -2.40 9.92
C GLU A 71 -5.38 -1.45 9.50
N TYR A 72 -5.11 -0.64 8.48
CA TYR A 72 -6.03 0.36 7.97
C TYR A 72 -6.17 0.22 6.47
N ILE A 73 -7.35 -0.23 6.03
CA ILE A 73 -7.74 -0.31 4.62
C ILE A 73 -8.44 1.00 4.27
N TYR A 74 -7.96 1.68 3.22
CA TYR A 74 -8.53 2.94 2.77
C TYR A 74 -8.49 3.05 1.25
N SER A 75 -9.41 3.85 0.71
CA SER A 75 -9.31 4.31 -0.68
C SER A 75 -8.57 5.64 -0.68
N CYS A 76 -7.54 5.79 -1.51
CA CYS A 76 -6.92 7.09 -1.70
C CYS A 76 -7.85 8.05 -2.45
N HIS A 77 -7.45 9.32 -2.55
CA HIS A 77 -8.15 10.36 -3.29
C HIS A 77 -8.45 10.01 -4.76
N ALA A 78 -7.71 9.06 -5.35
CA ALA A 78 -7.87 8.62 -6.72
C ALA A 78 -8.72 7.34 -6.89
N GLY A 79 -9.32 6.83 -5.80
CA GLY A 79 -10.13 5.62 -5.83
C GLY A 79 -9.34 4.31 -5.74
N ILE A 80 -8.01 4.35 -5.60
CA ILE A 80 -7.20 3.13 -5.45
C ILE A 80 -7.17 2.71 -3.99
N ILE A 81 -7.48 1.44 -3.73
CA ILE A 81 -7.39 0.85 -2.39
C ILE A 81 -5.92 0.68 -2.02
N LYS A 82 -5.63 1.06 -0.77
CA LYS A 82 -4.35 0.88 -0.10
C LYS A 82 -4.60 0.22 1.26
N VAL A 83 -3.60 -0.50 1.74
CA VAL A 83 -3.60 -1.08 3.08
C VAL A 83 -2.35 -0.63 3.79
N ALA A 84 -2.50 -0.04 4.97
CA ALA A 84 -1.40 0.23 5.88
C ALA A 84 -1.38 -0.85 6.96
N ILE A 85 -0.25 -1.50 7.16
CA ILE A 85 -0.06 -2.59 8.13
C ILE A 85 1.04 -2.19 9.11
N PRO A 86 0.75 -2.05 10.41
CA PRO A 86 1.79 -1.84 11.40
C PRO A 86 2.60 -3.12 11.61
N VAL A 87 3.93 -3.00 11.57
CA VAL A 87 4.83 -4.06 12.02
C VAL A 87 5.18 -3.78 13.47
N VAL A 88 4.73 -4.65 14.37
CA VAL A 88 4.88 -4.46 15.83
C VAL A 88 5.87 -5.48 16.38
N VAL A 89 6.90 -5.00 17.08
CA VAL A 89 7.89 -5.84 17.78
C VAL A 89 7.99 -5.34 19.22
N ASN A 90 7.87 -6.25 20.19
CA ASN A 90 7.89 -5.92 21.62
C ASN A 90 6.89 -4.80 22.02
N GLY A 91 5.72 -4.75 21.38
CA GLY A 91 4.67 -3.77 21.64
C GLY A 91 4.85 -2.41 20.95
N GLU A 92 5.96 -2.18 20.27
CA GLU A 92 6.28 -0.94 19.56
C GLU A 92 6.17 -1.10 18.04
N ILE A 93 5.68 -0.06 17.35
CA ILE A 93 5.66 -0.04 15.88
C ILE A 93 7.09 0.25 15.41
N VAL A 94 7.70 -0.72 14.72
CA VAL A 94 9.06 -0.59 14.16
C VAL A 94 9.05 -0.17 12.69
N SER A 95 7.94 -0.36 11.99
CA SER A 95 7.73 0.00 10.59
C SER A 95 6.25 -0.03 10.25
N ILE A 96 5.85 0.66 9.20
CA ILE A 96 4.54 0.50 8.56
C ILE A 96 4.75 0.00 7.14
N VAL A 97 4.10 -1.09 6.77
CA VAL A 97 4.08 -1.60 5.39
C VAL A 97 2.84 -1.06 4.70
N ILE A 98 3.01 -0.34 3.60
CA ILE A 98 1.92 0.12 2.74
C ILE A 98 1.83 -0.80 1.53
N VAL A 99 0.67 -1.42 1.33
CA VAL A 99 0.29 -2.12 0.11
C VAL A 99 -0.56 -1.18 -0.75
N GLU A 100 -0.31 -1.16 -2.06
CA GLU A 100 -1.02 -0.27 -2.98
C GLU A 100 -1.33 -0.91 -4.34
N GLY A 101 -2.19 -0.24 -5.11
CA GLY A 101 -2.54 -0.67 -6.46
C GLY A 101 -3.62 -1.73 -6.49
N ILE A 102 -4.68 -1.54 -5.68
CA ILE A 102 -5.83 -2.44 -5.61
C ILE A 102 -7.08 -1.71 -6.08
N LEU A 103 -7.90 -2.37 -6.90
CA LEU A 103 -9.27 -1.96 -7.20
C LEU A 103 -10.24 -2.99 -6.65
N ASN A 104 -11.36 -2.53 -6.10
CA ASN A 104 -12.51 -3.39 -5.91
C ASN A 104 -13.15 -3.71 -7.26
N SER A 105 -13.65 -4.93 -7.45
CA SER A 105 -14.43 -5.34 -8.63
C SER A 105 -15.54 -4.33 -8.99
N LYS A 106 -16.24 -3.76 -8.00
CA LYS A 106 -17.27 -2.73 -8.23
C LYS A 106 -16.70 -1.41 -8.79
N GLN A 107 -15.47 -1.06 -8.42
CA GLN A 107 -14.81 0.15 -8.93
C GLN A 107 -14.36 -0.03 -10.37
N LEU A 108 -13.98 -1.25 -10.77
CA LEU A 108 -13.64 -1.58 -12.15
C LEU A 108 -14.83 -1.39 -13.09
N GLU A 109 -16.02 -1.80 -12.67
CA GLU A 109 -17.27 -1.59 -13.43
C GLU A 109 -17.56 -0.11 -13.69
N SER A 110 -17.11 0.76 -12.78
CA SER A 110 -17.26 2.21 -12.88
C SER A 110 -15.99 2.92 -13.36
N SER A 111 -15.04 2.20 -13.98
CA SER A 111 -13.73 2.73 -14.38
C SER A 111 -13.83 3.93 -15.34
N ASP A 112 -14.84 3.97 -16.21
CA ASP A 112 -15.11 5.12 -17.08
C ASP A 112 -15.48 6.38 -16.32
N GLN A 113 -16.38 6.25 -15.34
CA GLN A 113 -16.80 7.36 -14.49
C GLN A 113 -15.63 7.86 -13.64
N TRP A 114 -14.85 6.94 -13.08
CA TRP A 114 -13.64 7.27 -12.34
C TRP A 114 -12.60 7.97 -13.23
N ALA A 115 -12.35 7.48 -14.44
CA ALA A 115 -11.41 8.11 -15.36
C ALA A 115 -11.84 9.54 -15.72
N GLN A 116 -13.13 9.77 -15.94
CA GLN A 116 -13.67 11.11 -16.20
C GLN A 116 -13.57 12.03 -14.98
N TYR A 117 -13.89 11.51 -13.79
CA TYR A 117 -13.73 12.24 -12.53
C TYR A 117 -12.27 12.67 -12.34
N LEU A 118 -11.32 11.74 -12.45
CA LEU A 118 -9.89 12.03 -12.28
C LEU A 118 -9.38 13.01 -13.32
N SER A 119 -9.87 12.90 -14.56
CA SER A 119 -9.55 13.85 -15.64
C SER A 119 -9.97 15.27 -15.28
N ASN A 120 -11.21 15.45 -14.84
CA ASN A 120 -11.73 16.76 -14.44
C ASN A 120 -11.05 17.29 -13.17
N GLU A 121 -10.79 16.42 -12.20
CA GLU A 121 -10.29 16.81 -10.87
C GLU A 121 -8.81 17.20 -10.87
N TYR A 122 -8.01 16.57 -11.76
CA TYR A 122 -6.55 16.70 -11.79
C TYR A 122 -5.99 17.25 -13.10
N ASP A 123 -6.84 17.56 -14.08
CA ASP A 123 -6.44 18.02 -15.43
C ASP A 123 -5.52 17.01 -16.13
N VAL A 124 -5.93 15.74 -16.14
CA VAL A 124 -5.22 14.62 -16.77
C VAL A 124 -6.07 13.99 -17.87
N SER A 125 -5.46 13.24 -18.79
CA SER A 125 -6.21 12.59 -19.88
C SER A 125 -7.07 11.44 -19.36
N ALA A 126 -8.39 11.55 -19.49
CA ALA A 126 -9.35 10.48 -19.16
C ALA A 126 -9.00 9.16 -19.88
N SER A 127 -8.59 9.23 -21.15
CA SER A 127 -8.22 8.04 -21.92
C SER A 127 -6.97 7.33 -21.38
N ILE A 128 -6.01 8.09 -20.85
CA ILE A 128 -4.82 7.54 -20.20
C ILE A 128 -5.23 6.93 -18.85
N MET A 129 -6.03 7.65 -18.06
CA MET A 129 -6.50 7.15 -16.76
C MET A 129 -7.35 5.89 -16.88
N LYS A 130 -8.17 5.77 -17.92
CA LYS A 130 -8.91 4.55 -18.22
C LYS A 130 -7.97 3.36 -18.44
N LYS A 131 -6.94 3.53 -19.29
CA LYS A 131 -5.94 2.49 -19.57
C LYS A 131 -5.13 2.10 -18.34
N THR A 132 -4.86 3.05 -17.43
CA THR A 132 -4.10 2.72 -16.22
C THR A 132 -4.89 1.83 -15.28
N PHE A 133 -6.23 1.91 -15.22
CA PHE A 133 -7.07 1.00 -14.42
C PHE A 133 -6.94 -0.47 -14.84
N GLU A 134 -6.72 -0.75 -16.13
CA GLU A 134 -6.51 -2.12 -16.65
C GLU A 134 -5.23 -2.78 -16.10
N THR A 135 -4.29 -1.97 -15.60
CA THR A 135 -3.01 -2.44 -15.05
C THR A 135 -3.04 -2.62 -13.53
N VAL A 136 -4.14 -2.23 -12.87
CA VAL A 136 -4.28 -2.31 -11.41
C VAL A 136 -4.88 -3.66 -11.04
N THR A 137 -4.33 -4.29 -9.99
CA THR A 137 -4.84 -5.56 -9.50
C THR A 137 -6.27 -5.40 -8.96
N VAL A 138 -7.16 -6.29 -9.38
CA VAL A 138 -8.56 -6.30 -8.94
C VAL A 138 -8.74 -7.39 -7.90
N MET A 139 -9.32 -7.03 -6.76
CA MET A 139 -9.66 -7.97 -5.69
C MET A 139 -11.05 -7.68 -5.17
N ASN A 140 -11.81 -8.74 -4.87
CA ASN A 140 -12.98 -8.64 -4.01
C ASN A 140 -12.56 -8.60 -2.53
N GLU A 141 -13.52 -8.34 -1.63
CA GLU A 141 -13.26 -8.20 -0.20
C GLU A 141 -12.60 -9.44 0.43
N ARG A 142 -13.00 -10.66 0.01
CA ARG A 142 -12.42 -11.90 0.54
C ARG A 142 -10.97 -12.06 0.09
N GLU A 143 -10.67 -11.73 -1.17
CA GLU A 143 -9.31 -11.77 -1.72
C GLU A 143 -8.41 -10.74 -1.02
N LEU A 144 -8.90 -9.53 -0.82
CA LEU A 144 -8.18 -8.48 -0.09
C LEU A 144 -7.88 -8.90 1.35
N ASN A 145 -8.88 -9.39 2.08
CA ASN A 145 -8.68 -9.82 3.47
C ASN A 145 -7.71 -11.01 3.56
N ALA A 146 -7.79 -11.97 2.61
CA ALA A 146 -6.85 -13.07 2.52
C ALA A 146 -5.42 -12.61 2.20
N SER A 147 -5.27 -11.61 1.32
CA SER A 147 -3.96 -11.05 0.97
C SER A 147 -3.34 -10.30 2.16
N ILE A 148 -4.14 -9.56 2.93
CA ILE A 148 -3.69 -8.89 4.16
C ILE A 148 -3.20 -9.93 5.17
N LYS A 149 -3.99 -10.97 5.42
CA LYS A 149 -3.58 -12.08 6.31
C LYS A 149 -2.28 -12.74 5.84
N LEU A 150 -2.14 -13.00 4.53
CA LEU A 150 -0.91 -13.55 3.96
C LEU A 150 0.30 -12.66 4.25
N LEU A 151 0.18 -11.34 4.11
CA LEU A 151 1.28 -10.42 4.38
C LEU A 151 1.66 -10.41 5.86
N HIS A 152 0.69 -10.45 6.78
CA HIS A 152 0.96 -10.65 8.20
C HIS A 152 1.74 -11.95 8.45
N ASP A 153 1.22 -13.08 7.94
CA ASP A 153 1.85 -14.39 8.12
C ASP A 153 3.30 -14.42 7.57
N LEU A 154 3.56 -13.75 6.44
CA LEU A 154 4.91 -13.63 5.85
C LEU A 154 5.84 -12.75 6.70
N ILE A 155 5.34 -11.62 7.22
CA ILE A 155 6.12 -10.72 8.09
C ILE A 155 6.53 -11.47 9.35
N ASP A 156 5.59 -12.14 10.02
CA ASP A 156 5.82 -12.91 11.23
C ASP A 156 6.81 -14.06 10.99
N TYR A 157 6.68 -14.76 9.86
CA TYR A 157 7.59 -15.83 9.47
C TYR A 157 9.03 -15.34 9.26
N HIS A 158 9.22 -14.23 8.54
CA HIS A 158 10.57 -13.72 8.27
C HIS A 158 11.20 -13.11 9.54
N ILE A 159 10.43 -12.37 10.34
CA ILE A 159 10.93 -11.82 11.62
C ILE A 159 11.28 -12.96 12.60
N SER A 160 10.42 -13.97 12.74
CA SER A 160 10.70 -15.09 13.63
C SER A 160 11.98 -15.82 13.21
N LYS A 161 12.21 -16.11 11.92
CA LYS A 161 13.48 -16.72 11.49
C LYS A 161 14.74 -16.04 12.03
N GLU A 162 14.76 -14.71 12.09
CA GLU A 162 15.91 -13.97 12.63
C GLU A 162 16.04 -14.09 14.16
N VAL A 163 14.92 -14.12 14.88
CA VAL A 163 14.91 -14.38 16.33
C VAL A 163 15.42 -15.79 16.63
N TRP A 164 15.05 -16.77 15.80
CA TRP A 164 15.45 -18.17 15.97
C TRP A 164 16.95 -18.41 15.67
N VAL A 165 17.56 -17.64 14.77
CA VAL A 165 19.03 -17.68 14.54
C VAL A 165 19.81 -17.17 15.75
N ASN A 166 19.21 -16.31 16.59
CA ASN A 166 19.81 -15.76 17.80
C ASN A 166 19.43 -16.50 19.10
N GLY A 167 18.73 -17.65 19.02
CA GLY A 167 18.84 -18.71 20.02
C GLY A 167 17.83 -18.78 21.17
N GLN A 168 16.59 -18.29 21.05
CA GLN A 168 15.52 -18.68 22.00
C GLN A 168 14.15 -18.96 21.32
N PRO A 169 13.43 -20.03 21.73
CA PRO A 169 12.14 -20.42 21.14
C PRO A 169 10.96 -19.60 21.67
N ALA A 170 9.87 -19.63 20.89
CA ALA A 170 8.61 -18.89 21.05
C ALA A 170 7.95 -18.96 22.43
#